data_AF-A0A433P851-F1
#
_entry.id   AF-A0A433P851-F1
#
_cell.length_a   1.000
_cell.length_b   1.000
_cell.length_c   1.000
_cell.angle_alpha   90.00
_cell.angle_beta   90.00
_cell.angle_gamma   90.00
#
_symmetry.space_group_name_H-M   'P 1'
#
loop_
_entity.id
_entity.type
_entity.pdbx_description
1 polymer ?
#
loop_
_entity_poly.entity_id
_entity_poly.type
_entity_poly.pdbx_seq_one_letter_code
_entity_poly.pdbx_strand_id
1 'polypeptide(L)'
;MLRSLARALAKTPSTPCRAYSTLAHPRLSSCAISLKIAFGPCCTQLVRHRPNFAPLAVNVLQVRFSGHNKWSKIRHTKGAKDAKKSQIFAKLCLEIISAIKGSFYFSFSTFILLLLKTFISPPLPLAGGTDITTNLRLAAALNRARLAKMPKENIEGAFSKATKSKDAAEMEDQTYEGYGPGGVAMIIETITDKKNRTSKSVREILNKHGGSFSSVLWMFEKKGKLRFHPLQTSPRTPDQMVEDAIEAGAEDVEELIDDDAEGVAS
;
A
#
# COMPACT_ATOMS: atom_id res chain seq x y z
N MET A 1 2.94 -60.52 15.34
CA MET A 1 4.06 -61.04 14.53
C MET A 1 3.48 -61.39 13.16
N LEU A 2 3.87 -60.95 11.98
CA LEU A 2 4.98 -60.20 11.38
C LEU A 2 4.37 -59.59 10.07
N ARG A 3 4.61 -58.32 9.71
CA ARG A 3 5.61 -57.90 8.68
C ARG A 3 5.77 -58.96 7.57
N SER A 4 5.63 -58.73 6.28
CA SER A 4 5.92 -57.58 5.42
C SER A 4 5.97 -58.14 3.99
N LEU A 5 5.59 -57.37 2.95
CA LEU A 5 6.05 -57.42 1.54
C LEU A 5 5.00 -56.67 0.70
N ALA A 6 5.02 -55.34 0.55
CA ALA A 6 5.94 -54.56 -0.27
C ALA A 6 6.20 -55.17 -1.67
N ARG A 7 5.38 -54.88 -2.68
CA ARG A 7 5.73 -53.94 -3.76
C ARG A 7 4.71 -53.97 -4.91
N ALA A 8 4.43 -52.76 -5.39
CA ALA A 8 3.72 -52.45 -6.60
C ALA A 8 4.44 -52.95 -7.86
N LEU A 9 3.68 -53.37 -8.87
CA LEU A 9 4.05 -53.25 -10.29
C LEU A 9 2.81 -52.89 -11.11
N ALA A 10 3.02 -51.98 -12.05
CA ALA A 10 2.06 -51.23 -12.83
C ALA A 10 1.77 -51.85 -14.21
N LYS A 11 0.62 -51.49 -14.82
CA LYS A 11 0.39 -51.05 -16.22
C LYS A 11 -0.96 -51.52 -16.82
N THR A 12 -1.61 -50.55 -17.45
CA THR A 12 -2.90 -50.43 -18.17
C THR A 12 -2.82 -50.98 -19.63
N PRO A 13 -3.67 -50.62 -20.62
CA PRO A 13 -5.14 -50.50 -20.81
C PRO A 13 -5.66 -51.23 -22.10
N SER A 14 -6.99 -51.28 -22.36
CA SER A 14 -7.56 -51.24 -23.73
C SER A 14 -9.09 -50.99 -23.76
N THR A 15 -9.53 -49.91 -24.41
CA THR A 15 -10.92 -49.65 -24.87
C THR A 15 -11.07 -50.04 -26.35
N PRO A 16 -12.30 -50.23 -26.90
CA PRO A 16 -12.92 -49.13 -27.68
C PRO A 16 -14.47 -49.02 -27.65
N CYS A 17 -14.95 -47.75 -27.67
CA CYS A 17 -16.06 -47.12 -28.42
C CYS A 17 -17.48 -47.76 -28.53
N ARG A 18 -18.64 -47.07 -28.60
CA ARG A 18 -19.11 -45.67 -28.44
C ARG A 18 -20.59 -45.66 -28.90
N ALA A 19 -21.50 -44.94 -28.24
CA ALA A 19 -22.61 -44.25 -28.92
C ALA A 19 -23.16 -43.13 -28.01
N TYR A 20 -23.00 -41.88 -28.44
CA TYR A 20 -23.48 -40.65 -27.79
C TYR A 20 -24.18 -39.80 -28.82
N SER A 21 -25.22 -39.07 -28.40
CA SER A 21 -25.67 -37.86 -29.12
C SER A 21 -25.65 -36.67 -28.16
N THR A 22 -24.51 -35.98 -28.13
CA THR A 22 -24.38 -34.59 -27.70
C THR A 22 -23.57 -33.86 -28.77
N LEU A 23 -24.15 -32.81 -29.37
CA LEU A 23 -23.39 -31.85 -30.15
C LEU A 23 -22.68 -30.92 -29.17
N ALA A 24 -21.40 -31.21 -28.91
CA ALA A 24 -20.46 -30.32 -28.22
C ALA A 24 -19.32 -29.98 -29.18
N HIS A 25 -19.08 -28.68 -29.38
CA HIS A 25 -18.05 -28.13 -30.23
C HIS A 25 -16.64 -28.35 -29.61
N PRO A 26 -15.64 -28.87 -30.34
CA PRO A 26 -14.46 -29.51 -29.73
C PRO A 26 -13.31 -28.55 -29.38
N ARG A 27 -13.56 -27.41 -28.73
CA ARG A 27 -12.48 -26.51 -28.24
C ARG A 27 -12.66 -25.94 -26.82
N LEU A 28 -13.57 -26.47 -26.00
CA LEU A 28 -13.76 -25.98 -24.62
C LEU A 28 -13.96 -27.16 -23.67
N SER A 29 -12.86 -27.72 -23.15
CA SER A 29 -12.84 -28.98 -22.39
C SER A 29 -12.81 -28.82 -20.86
N SER A 30 -13.41 -27.79 -20.26
CA SER A 30 -13.32 -27.70 -18.78
C SER A 30 -14.43 -26.99 -18.02
N CYS A 31 -15.54 -26.59 -18.65
CA CYS A 31 -16.67 -26.01 -17.91
C CYS A 31 -17.99 -26.72 -18.22
N ALA A 32 -18.28 -27.79 -17.47
CA ALA A 32 -19.64 -28.32 -17.40
C ALA A 32 -20.45 -27.46 -16.42
N ILE A 33 -21.28 -26.58 -16.98
CA ILE A 33 -22.35 -25.88 -16.27
C ILE A 33 -23.25 -26.94 -15.67
N SER A 34 -23.24 -27.06 -14.34
CA SER A 34 -24.04 -28.03 -13.60
C SER A 34 -25.50 -27.56 -13.57
N LEU A 35 -26.27 -27.91 -14.61
CA LEU A 35 -27.72 -27.80 -14.60
C LEU A 35 -28.27 -28.98 -13.77
N LYS A 36 -28.49 -28.73 -12.47
CA LYS A 36 -29.09 -29.73 -11.58
C LYS A 36 -30.59 -29.84 -11.87
N ILE A 37 -30.98 -30.87 -12.60
CA ILE A 37 -32.35 -31.40 -12.52
C ILE A 37 -32.22 -32.83 -12.00
N ALA A 38 -32.65 -33.01 -10.75
CA ALA A 38 -32.70 -34.29 -10.09
C ALA A 38 -34.09 -34.88 -10.31
N PHE A 39 -34.18 -36.04 -10.96
CA PHE A 39 -35.22 -37.02 -10.67
C PHE A 39 -34.71 -38.43 -10.90
N GLY A 40 -34.65 -39.18 -9.80
CA GLY A 40 -34.82 -40.62 -9.77
C GLY A 40 -35.40 -40.97 -8.39
N PRO A 41 -36.00 -42.15 -8.16
CA PRO A 41 -36.05 -43.31 -9.06
C PRO A 41 -37.44 -43.97 -9.17
N CYS A 42 -37.49 -45.02 -9.99
CA CYS A 42 -38.24 -46.27 -9.76
C CYS A 42 -39.65 -46.42 -10.35
N CYS A 43 -39.70 -47.40 -11.26
CA CYS A 43 -40.81 -48.29 -11.60
C CYS A 43 -42.04 -47.75 -12.34
N THR A 44 -42.15 -48.30 -13.55
CA THR A 44 -43.37 -48.57 -14.30
C THR A 44 -44.48 -49.23 -13.47
N GLN A 45 -45.73 -48.91 -13.84
CA GLN A 45 -47.04 -49.44 -13.39
C GLN A 45 -47.66 -48.78 -12.15
N LEU A 46 -48.60 -47.85 -12.39
CA LEU A 46 -50.01 -47.96 -11.98
C LEU A 46 -50.81 -46.76 -12.54
N VAL A 47 -51.80 -47.10 -13.37
CA VAL A 47 -53.11 -46.45 -13.63
C VAL A 47 -53.23 -44.92 -13.50
N ARG A 48 -53.67 -44.30 -14.60
CA ARG A 48 -54.21 -42.94 -14.66
C ARG A 48 -55.34 -42.76 -13.63
N HIS A 49 -55.08 -41.99 -12.57
CA HIS A 49 -56.12 -41.23 -11.89
C HIS A 49 -55.60 -39.80 -11.76
N ARG A 50 -56.34 -38.83 -12.32
CA ARG A 50 -56.13 -37.40 -12.03
C ARG A 50 -56.81 -37.09 -10.70
N PRO A 51 -56.11 -36.88 -9.59
CA PRO A 51 -56.64 -36.04 -8.54
C PRO A 51 -56.61 -34.58 -9.02
N ASN A 52 -57.73 -33.88 -8.87
CA ASN A 52 -57.82 -32.44 -9.05
C ASN A 52 -56.90 -31.74 -8.03
N PHE A 53 -55.63 -31.51 -8.39
CA PHE A 53 -54.80 -30.56 -7.68
C PHE A 53 -55.07 -29.17 -8.25
N ALA A 54 -55.70 -28.34 -7.42
CA ALA A 54 -55.85 -26.91 -7.64
C ALA A 54 -54.49 -26.26 -8.01
N PRO A 55 -54.46 -25.20 -8.84
CA PRO A 55 -53.23 -24.56 -9.25
C PRO A 55 -52.70 -23.72 -8.09
N LEU A 56 -51.95 -24.33 -7.19
CA LEU A 56 -51.19 -23.63 -6.17
C LEU A 56 -49.75 -24.12 -6.23
N ALA A 57 -48.83 -23.16 -6.40
CA ALA A 57 -47.40 -23.29 -6.71
C ALA A 57 -47.14 -23.54 -8.21
N VAL A 58 -46.26 -22.79 -8.86
CA VAL A 58 -44.87 -22.56 -8.46
C VAL A 58 -44.50 -21.10 -8.70
N ASN A 59 -44.38 -20.33 -7.62
CA ASN A 59 -43.54 -19.15 -7.64
C ASN A 59 -42.11 -19.66 -7.81
N VAL A 60 -41.66 -19.80 -9.06
CA VAL A 60 -40.25 -19.99 -9.33
C VAL A 60 -39.61 -18.70 -8.85
N LEU A 61 -39.12 -18.70 -7.61
CA LEU A 61 -38.20 -17.69 -7.12
C LEU A 61 -36.98 -17.79 -8.02
N GLN A 62 -37.05 -17.10 -9.15
CA GLN A 62 -35.96 -16.91 -10.07
C GLN A 62 -34.92 -16.15 -9.27
N VAL A 63 -33.97 -16.86 -8.66
CA VAL A 63 -32.84 -16.25 -7.96
C VAL A 63 -32.04 -15.50 -9.03
N ARG A 64 -32.35 -14.22 -9.19
CA ARG A 64 -31.60 -13.34 -10.09
C ARG A 64 -30.27 -13.05 -9.41
N PHE A 65 -29.22 -13.74 -9.84
CA PHE A 65 -27.86 -13.41 -9.44
C PHE A 65 -27.53 -11.99 -9.94
N SER A 66 -27.40 -11.05 -9.00
CA SER A 66 -27.08 -9.65 -9.31
C SER A 66 -25.57 -9.48 -9.53
N GLY A 67 -25.08 -9.87 -10.71
CA GLY A 67 -23.65 -9.78 -11.06
C GLY A 67 -23.08 -8.35 -11.16
N HIS A 68 -23.93 -7.32 -11.20
CA HIS A 68 -23.48 -5.93 -11.40
C HIS A 68 -24.37 -4.91 -10.66
N ASN A 69 -24.40 -4.97 -9.33
CA ASN A 69 -25.01 -3.89 -8.56
C ASN A 69 -24.06 -2.69 -8.46
N LYS A 70 -24.57 -1.46 -8.70
CA LYS A 70 -23.88 -0.18 -8.46
C LYS A 70 -23.21 -0.15 -7.08
N TRP A 71 -23.87 -0.69 -6.06
CA TRP A 71 -23.33 -0.78 -4.70
C TRP A 71 -22.08 -1.66 -4.58
N SER A 72 -22.00 -2.77 -5.30
CA SER A 72 -20.80 -3.63 -5.30
C SER A 72 -19.61 -2.88 -5.91
N LYS A 73 -19.81 -2.20 -7.05
CA LYS A 73 -18.75 -1.40 -7.68
C LYS A 73 -18.28 -0.26 -6.77
N ILE A 74 -19.21 0.48 -6.17
CA ILE A 74 -18.87 1.57 -5.22
C ILE A 74 -18.14 1.01 -4.00
N ARG A 75 -18.54 -0.14 -3.47
CA ARG A 75 -17.87 -0.76 -2.32
C ARG A 75 -16.43 -1.13 -2.65
N HIS A 76 -16.16 -1.71 -3.82
CA HIS A 76 -14.81 -2.07 -4.23
C HIS A 76 -13.93 -0.82 -4.45
N THR A 77 -14.44 0.20 -5.14
CA THR A 77 -13.68 1.44 -5.39
C THR A 77 -13.45 2.24 -4.10
N LYS A 78 -14.48 2.40 -3.28
CA LYS A 78 -14.39 3.08 -1.98
C LYS A 78 -13.51 2.30 -1.02
N GLY A 79 -13.67 0.98 -0.92
CA GLY A 79 -12.86 0.13 -0.06
C GLY A 79 -11.37 0.19 -0.40
N ALA A 80 -11.01 0.19 -1.69
CA ALA A 80 -9.61 0.37 -2.11
C ALA A 80 -9.07 1.77 -1.76
N LYS A 81 -9.88 2.82 -1.93
CA LYS A 81 -9.49 4.19 -1.56
C LYS A 81 -9.33 4.36 -0.05
N ASP A 82 -10.26 3.81 0.74
CA ASP A 82 -10.24 3.87 2.20
C ASP A 82 -9.06 3.08 2.77
N ALA A 83 -8.72 1.93 2.18
CA ALA A 83 -7.52 1.16 2.54
C ALA A 83 -6.25 1.98 2.32
N LYS A 84 -6.09 2.62 1.16
CA LYS A 84 -4.95 3.51 0.88
C LYS A 84 -4.89 4.69 1.86
N LYS A 85 -6.03 5.32 2.13
CA LYS A 85 -6.14 6.44 3.08
C LYS A 85 -5.74 6.02 4.51
N SER A 86 -6.16 4.83 4.94
CA SER A 86 -5.80 4.30 6.27
C SER A 86 -4.29 4.06 6.42
N GLN A 87 -3.62 3.62 5.35
CA GLN A 87 -2.17 3.45 5.34
C GLN A 87 -1.44 4.81 5.42
N ILE A 88 -1.94 5.83 4.73
CA ILE A 88 -1.38 7.20 4.82
C ILE A 88 -1.52 7.73 6.25
N PHE A 89 -2.68 7.55 6.87
CA PHE A 89 -2.91 7.96 8.26
C PHE A 89 -1.99 7.24 9.24
N ALA A 90 -1.76 5.94 9.04
CA ALA A 90 -0.82 5.19 9.87
C ALA A 90 0.62 5.76 9.77
N LYS A 91 1.07 6.12 8.57
CA LYS A 91 2.39 6.75 8.35
C LYS A 91 2.49 8.11 9.06
N LEU A 92 1.48 8.96 8.92
CA LEU A 92 1.42 10.27 9.57
C LEU A 92 1.40 10.15 11.11
N CYS A 93 0.70 9.16 11.66
CA CYS A 93 0.77 8.87 13.10
C CYS A 93 2.20 8.55 13.56
N LEU A 94 2.92 7.70 12.83
CA LEU A 94 4.30 7.33 13.15
C LEU A 94 5.24 8.54 13.04
N GLU A 95 5.02 9.39 12.03
CA GLU A 95 5.77 10.63 11.85
C GLU A 95 5.59 11.60 13.02
N ILE A 96 4.36 11.80 13.50
CA ILE A 96 4.06 12.61 14.69
C ILE A 96 4.76 12.04 15.92
N ILE A 97 4.71 10.72 16.12
CA ILE A 97 5.34 10.05 17.27
C ILE A 97 6.86 10.23 17.23
N SER A 98 7.48 9.99 16.07
CA SER A 98 8.92 10.19 15.85
C SER A 98 9.32 11.65 16.06
N ALA A 99 8.53 12.61 15.57
CA ALA A 99 8.80 14.04 15.74
C ALA A 99 8.78 14.49 17.20
N ILE A 100 7.84 14.00 18.01
CA ILE A 100 7.76 14.32 19.44
C ILE A 100 8.95 13.75 20.21
N LYS A 101 9.35 12.52 19.87
CA LYS A 101 10.39 11.82 20.63
C LYS A 101 11.80 12.05 20.15
N GLY A 102 11.98 12.48 18.92
CA GLY A 102 13.26 12.52 18.22
C GLY A 102 14.39 13.05 19.10
N SER A 103 15.12 12.12 19.72
CA SER A 103 16.50 12.32 20.12
C SER A 103 17.31 12.09 18.85
N PHE A 104 17.59 13.16 18.12
CA PHE A 104 18.68 13.11 17.17
C PHE A 104 19.96 12.93 17.98
N TYR A 105 20.40 11.69 18.14
CA TYR A 105 21.80 11.41 18.39
C TYR A 105 22.53 11.79 17.11
N PHE A 106 22.91 13.06 17.02
CA PHE A 106 24.11 13.40 16.27
C PHE A 106 25.19 12.50 16.88
N SER A 107 25.69 11.54 16.08
CA SER A 107 26.75 10.65 16.54
C SER A 107 27.81 11.48 17.25
N PHE A 108 28.31 11.03 18.40
CA PHE A 108 29.34 11.74 19.17
C PHE A 108 30.54 12.14 18.27
N SER A 109 30.77 11.40 17.19
CA SER A 109 31.77 11.69 16.15
C SER A 109 31.46 12.96 15.32
N THR A 110 30.19 13.24 15.02
CA THR A 110 29.79 14.43 14.26
C THR A 110 29.70 15.69 15.15
N PHE A 111 29.48 15.54 16.46
CA PHE A 111 29.39 16.66 17.40
C PHE A 111 30.73 17.39 17.59
N ILE A 112 31.86 16.67 17.54
CA ILE A 112 33.22 17.24 17.64
C ILE A 112 33.61 18.03 16.38
N LEU A 113 33.20 17.58 15.20
CA LEU A 113 33.51 18.27 13.94
C LEU A 113 32.63 19.51 13.69
N LEU A 114 31.41 19.54 14.24
CA LEU A 114 30.50 20.68 14.14
C LEU A 114 30.92 21.85 15.05
N LEU A 115 31.48 21.55 16.22
CA LEU A 115 32.08 22.56 17.12
C LEU A 115 33.23 23.34 16.46
N LEU A 116 33.91 22.75 15.48
CA LEU A 116 35.04 23.37 14.79
C LEU A 116 34.67 24.16 13.54
N LYS A 117 33.41 24.10 13.04
CA LYS A 117 33.11 24.57 11.67
C LYS A 117 32.02 25.63 11.49
N THR A 118 31.23 26.01 12.48
CA THR A 118 30.18 27.03 12.26
C THR A 118 29.93 27.94 13.46
N PHE A 119 30.44 29.17 13.38
CA PHE A 119 30.09 30.32 14.24
C PHE A 119 28.96 31.17 13.62
N ILE A 120 28.23 30.65 12.63
CA ILE A 120 27.14 31.34 11.94
C ILE A 120 25.94 30.40 11.93
N SER A 121 24.84 30.86 12.52
CA SER A 121 23.57 30.16 12.77
C SER A 121 23.57 29.31 14.06
N PRO A 122 22.78 29.67 15.09
CA PRO A 122 22.58 28.79 16.23
C PRO A 122 21.98 27.46 15.73
N PRO A 123 22.35 26.31 16.31
CA PRO A 123 21.68 25.07 16.01
C PRO A 123 20.20 25.26 16.33
N LEU A 124 19.34 25.14 15.32
CA LEU A 124 17.91 24.95 15.56
C LEU A 124 17.78 23.88 16.65
N PRO A 125 17.02 24.11 17.73
CA PRO A 125 16.87 23.11 18.79
C PRO A 125 16.19 21.89 18.17
N LEU A 126 16.99 20.94 17.69
CA LEU A 126 16.58 19.62 17.17
C LEU A 126 16.22 18.68 18.32
N ALA A 127 15.82 19.22 19.47
CA ALA A 127 15.35 18.45 20.59
C ALA A 127 13.88 18.07 20.35
N GLY A 128 13.59 16.78 20.42
CA GLY A 128 12.22 16.28 20.54
C GLY A 128 11.48 16.98 21.69
N GLY A 129 10.19 17.19 21.51
CA GLY A 129 9.32 17.89 22.44
C GLY A 129 7.87 17.87 21.96
N THR A 130 6.95 18.05 22.90
CA THR A 130 5.49 18.06 22.63
C THR A 130 4.99 19.39 22.09
N ASP A 131 5.79 20.45 22.22
CA ASP A 131 5.36 21.81 21.91
C ASP A 131 5.57 22.13 20.42
N ILE A 132 4.52 22.64 19.78
CA ILE A 132 4.49 22.90 18.33
C ILE A 132 5.42 24.06 17.96
N THR A 133 5.49 25.09 18.80
CA THR A 133 6.27 26.31 18.53
C THR A 133 7.77 26.05 18.55
N THR A 134 8.23 25.14 19.41
CA THR A 134 9.65 24.80 19.53
C THR A 134 10.06 23.72 18.53
N ASN A 135 9.16 22.79 18.19
CA ASN A 135 9.46 21.65 17.33
C ASN A 135 8.93 21.85 15.90
N LEU A 136 9.81 22.29 15.01
CA LEU A 136 9.49 22.48 13.59
C LEU A 136 9.12 21.16 12.89
N ARG A 137 9.72 20.03 13.28
CA ARG A 137 9.43 18.71 12.69
C ARG A 137 8.00 18.28 13.01
N LEU A 138 7.56 18.51 14.24
CA LEU A 138 6.18 18.28 14.66
C LEU A 138 5.21 19.20 13.92
N ALA A 139 5.54 20.49 13.80
CA ALA A 139 4.72 21.44 13.05
C ALA A 139 4.51 21.02 11.59
N ALA A 140 5.59 20.59 10.92
CA ALA A 140 5.52 20.06 9.55
C ALA A 140 4.65 18.79 9.45
N ALA A 141 4.82 17.84 10.37
CA ALA A 141 4.01 16.62 10.41
C ALA A 141 2.52 16.91 10.63
N LEU A 142 2.19 17.86 11.52
CA LEU A 142 0.80 18.30 11.75
C LEU A 142 0.20 18.98 10.53
N ASN A 143 0.98 19.80 9.82
CA ASN A 143 0.53 20.41 8.57
C ASN A 143 0.21 19.35 7.51
N ARG A 144 1.07 18.35 7.34
CA ARG A 144 0.81 17.20 6.44
C ARG A 144 -0.45 16.43 6.85
N ALA A 145 -0.66 16.20 8.14
CA ALA A 145 -1.87 15.53 8.64
C ALA A 145 -3.15 16.33 8.36
N ARG A 146 -3.11 17.66 8.50
CA ARG A 146 -4.23 18.54 8.17
C ARG A 146 -4.52 18.56 6.67
N LEU A 147 -3.49 18.67 5.83
CA LEU A 147 -3.63 18.58 4.37
C LEU A 147 -4.23 17.24 3.93
N ALA A 148 -3.87 16.14 4.61
CA ALA A 148 -4.44 14.81 4.38
C ALA A 148 -5.87 14.63 4.93
N LYS A 149 -6.47 15.65 5.55
CA LYS A 149 -7.80 15.62 6.18
C LYS A 149 -7.92 14.50 7.22
N MET A 150 -6.90 14.34 8.05
CA MET A 150 -6.87 13.38 9.15
C MET A 150 -7.77 13.84 10.31
N PRO A 151 -8.63 12.97 10.87
CA PRO A 151 -9.45 13.31 12.03
C PRO A 151 -8.60 13.68 13.24
N LYS A 152 -9.07 14.66 14.04
CA LYS A 152 -8.36 15.17 15.23
C LYS A 152 -8.10 14.07 16.26
N GLU A 153 -9.03 13.14 16.41
CA GLU A 153 -8.92 11.97 17.32
C GLU A 153 -7.68 11.12 17.02
N ASN A 154 -7.34 10.92 15.75
CA ASN A 154 -6.16 10.14 15.37
C ASN A 154 -4.85 10.90 15.69
N ILE A 155 -4.88 12.23 15.60
CA ILE A 155 -3.75 13.08 15.96
C ILE A 155 -3.53 13.01 17.47
N GLU A 156 -4.58 13.21 18.27
CA GLU A 156 -4.54 13.10 19.74
C GLU A 156 -4.13 11.68 20.20
N GLY A 157 -4.57 10.65 19.48
CA GLY A 157 -4.12 9.27 19.67
C GLY A 157 -2.61 9.11 19.47
N ALA A 158 -2.04 9.74 18.44
CA ALA A 158 -0.59 9.75 18.22
C ALA A 158 0.17 10.49 19.33
N PHE A 159 -0.34 11.64 19.80
CA PHE A 159 0.24 12.39 20.92
C PHE A 159 0.23 11.59 22.23
N SER A 160 -0.90 10.96 22.56
CA SER A 160 -1.00 10.13 23.77
C SER A 160 -0.10 8.92 23.71
N LYS A 161 0.05 8.28 22.53
CA LYS A 161 0.99 7.19 22.31
C LYS A 161 2.43 7.66 22.46
N ALA A 162 2.79 8.82 21.90
CA ALA A 162 4.13 9.38 22.05
C ALA A 162 4.46 9.68 23.52
N THR A 163 3.56 10.31 24.28
CA THR A 163 3.84 10.73 25.66
C THR A 163 3.75 9.60 26.69
N LYS A 164 2.76 8.71 26.57
CA LYS A 164 2.43 7.72 27.61
C LYS A 164 3.06 6.35 27.40
N SER A 165 3.38 5.97 26.16
CA SER A 165 3.84 4.60 25.87
C SER A 165 5.37 4.47 25.87
N LYS A 166 5.84 3.40 26.52
CA LYS A 166 7.24 2.95 26.48
C LYS A 166 7.61 2.45 25.08
N ASP A 167 6.71 1.75 24.38
CA ASP A 167 6.93 1.25 23.02
C ASP A 167 7.22 2.35 22.01
N ALA A 168 6.66 3.55 22.20
CA ALA A 168 7.01 4.67 21.34
C ALA A 168 8.46 5.12 21.53
N ALA A 169 9.10 4.85 22.69
CA ALA A 169 10.46 5.32 23.01
C ALA A 169 11.53 4.61 22.18
N GLU A 170 11.21 3.42 21.70
CA GLU A 170 12.06 2.61 20.83
C GLU A 170 11.77 2.87 19.34
N MET A 171 10.86 3.81 19.01
CA MET A 171 10.65 4.17 17.60
C MET A 171 11.84 4.97 17.10
N GLU A 172 12.59 4.33 16.21
CA GLU A 172 13.77 4.87 15.56
C GLU A 172 13.50 5.12 14.08
N ASP A 173 14.00 6.24 13.58
CA ASP A 173 14.10 6.49 12.14
C ASP A 173 15.31 5.72 11.60
N GLN A 174 15.09 4.86 10.62
CA GLN A 174 16.14 4.09 9.95
C GLN A 174 16.01 4.20 8.44
N THR A 175 17.14 4.48 7.79
CA THR A 175 17.25 4.50 6.33
C THR A 175 17.88 3.19 5.86
N TYR A 176 17.21 2.53 4.92
CA TYR A 176 17.73 1.35 4.23
C TYR A 176 18.02 1.68 2.77
N GLU A 177 18.94 0.93 2.18
CA GLU A 177 19.47 1.18 0.85
C GLU A 177 19.43 -0.11 0.04
N GLY A 178 19.21 0.03 -1.26
CA GLY A 178 19.24 -1.11 -2.16
C GLY A 178 19.02 -0.77 -3.62
N TYR A 179 19.07 -1.82 -4.42
CA TYR A 179 18.68 -1.80 -5.82
C TYR A 179 17.32 -2.47 -5.99
N GLY A 180 16.46 -1.89 -6.82
CA GLY A 180 15.24 -2.50 -7.32
C GLY A 180 15.48 -3.34 -8.58
N PRO A 181 14.41 -3.90 -9.17
CA PRO A 181 14.50 -4.60 -10.44
C PRO A 181 15.07 -3.69 -11.53
N GLY A 182 15.96 -4.23 -12.36
CA GLY A 182 16.63 -3.46 -13.42
C GLY A 182 17.74 -2.54 -12.93
N GLY A 183 18.22 -2.70 -11.69
CA GLY A 183 19.36 -1.92 -11.17
C GLY A 183 19.01 -0.49 -10.74
N VAL A 184 17.73 -0.18 -10.55
CA VAL A 184 17.29 1.13 -10.06
C VAL A 184 17.72 1.33 -8.62
N ALA A 185 18.53 2.35 -8.34
CA ALA A 185 18.94 2.68 -6.97
C ALA A 185 17.74 3.21 -6.16
N MET A 186 17.58 2.74 -4.92
CA MET A 186 16.47 3.09 -4.04
C MET A 186 16.94 3.37 -2.61
N ILE A 187 16.42 4.46 -2.04
CA ILE A 187 16.51 4.75 -0.60
C ILE A 187 15.13 4.50 0.02
N ILE A 188 15.11 3.77 1.13
CA ILE A 188 13.90 3.39 1.84
C ILE A 188 13.99 3.95 3.25
N GLU A 189 13.30 5.07 3.48
CA GLU A 189 13.15 5.65 4.82
C GLU A 189 12.05 4.92 5.59
N THR A 190 12.36 4.53 6.83
CA THR A 190 11.43 3.79 7.69
C THR A 190 11.43 4.34 9.11
N ILE A 191 10.26 4.29 9.73
CA ILE A 191 10.09 4.54 11.17
C ILE A 191 9.72 3.21 11.79
N THR A 192 10.51 2.70 12.74
CA THR A 192 10.30 1.38 13.31
C THR A 192 10.68 1.33 14.78
N ASP A 193 9.91 0.55 15.53
CA ASP A 193 10.21 0.04 16.87
C ASP A 193 11.42 -0.91 16.90
N LYS A 194 11.67 -1.69 15.84
CA LYS A 194 12.69 -2.76 15.84
C LYS A 194 13.44 -2.87 14.52
N LYS A 195 14.68 -2.36 14.49
CA LYS A 195 15.59 -2.40 13.33
C LYS A 195 15.80 -3.80 12.74
N ASN A 196 16.03 -4.81 13.58
CA ASN A 196 16.32 -6.16 13.09
C ASN A 196 15.11 -6.86 12.46
N ARG A 197 13.89 -6.48 12.84
CA ARG A 197 12.67 -7.00 12.20
C ARG A 197 12.49 -6.36 10.83
N THR A 198 12.58 -5.03 10.79
CA THR A 198 12.31 -4.25 9.59
C THR A 198 13.38 -4.46 8.52
N SER A 199 14.66 -4.53 8.88
CA SER A 199 15.74 -4.82 7.92
C SER A 199 15.59 -6.18 7.24
N LYS A 200 15.14 -7.22 7.99
CA LYS A 200 14.83 -8.53 7.42
C LYS A 200 13.66 -8.46 6.45
N SER A 201 12.55 -7.81 6.84
CA SER A 201 11.39 -7.66 5.97
C SER A 201 11.72 -6.87 4.70
N VAL A 202 12.49 -5.78 4.81
CA VAL A 202 12.93 -4.99 3.65
C VAL A 202 13.78 -5.84 2.70
N ARG A 203 14.76 -6.57 3.23
CA ARG A 203 15.60 -7.47 2.44
C ARG A 203 14.79 -8.55 1.74
N GLU A 204 13.84 -9.17 2.43
CA GLU A 204 12.95 -10.19 1.86
C GLU A 204 12.09 -9.61 0.73
N ILE A 205 11.52 -8.42 0.92
CA ILE A 205 10.70 -7.74 -0.10
C ILE A 205 11.53 -7.42 -1.34
N LEU A 206 12.74 -6.89 -1.18
CA LEU A 206 13.64 -6.58 -2.29
C LEU A 206 14.00 -7.85 -3.07
N ASN A 207 14.47 -8.89 -2.37
CA ASN A 207 14.85 -10.15 -3.00
C ASN A 207 13.67 -10.80 -3.75
N LYS A 208 12.46 -10.71 -3.20
CA LYS A 208 11.25 -11.25 -3.83
C LYS A 208 10.89 -10.55 -5.16
N HIS A 209 11.25 -9.28 -5.31
CA HIS A 209 10.93 -8.48 -6.50
C HIS A 209 12.15 -8.21 -7.38
N GLY A 210 13.21 -9.02 -7.26
CA GLY A 210 14.40 -8.92 -8.12
C GLY A 210 15.33 -7.75 -7.78
N GLY A 211 15.22 -7.22 -6.57
CA GLY A 211 16.14 -6.23 -6.00
C GLY A 211 17.21 -6.84 -5.08
N SER A 212 18.08 -5.99 -4.54
CA SER A 212 19.15 -6.34 -3.61
C SER A 212 19.31 -5.28 -2.52
N PHE A 213 19.75 -5.69 -1.33
CA PHE A 213 20.08 -4.80 -0.22
C PHE A 213 21.56 -4.41 -0.31
N SER A 214 21.87 -3.17 -0.69
CA SER A 214 23.23 -2.71 -1.02
C SER A 214 23.34 -1.19 -0.83
N SER A 215 24.54 -0.67 -0.63
CA SER A 215 24.73 0.78 -0.43
C SER A 215 24.61 1.56 -1.73
N VAL A 216 23.70 2.54 -1.74
CA VAL A 216 23.43 3.43 -2.87
C VAL A 216 23.40 4.90 -2.48
N LEU A 217 23.48 5.24 -1.19
CA LEU A 217 23.37 6.63 -0.70
C LEU A 217 24.38 7.59 -1.36
N TRP A 218 25.56 7.09 -1.74
CA TRP A 218 26.58 7.87 -2.44
C TRP A 218 26.12 8.39 -3.82
N MET A 219 25.07 7.81 -4.40
CA MET A 219 24.45 8.29 -5.65
C MET A 219 23.43 9.41 -5.42
N PHE A 220 23.07 9.70 -4.16
CA PHE A 220 21.99 10.62 -3.82
C PHE A 220 22.49 11.78 -2.98
N GLU A 221 22.07 12.98 -3.36
CA GLU A 221 22.27 14.20 -2.57
C GLU A 221 20.93 14.69 -2.00
N LYS A 222 20.91 15.03 -0.71
CA LYS A 222 19.71 15.55 -0.07
C LYS A 222 19.57 17.05 -0.38
N LYS A 223 18.73 17.38 -1.38
CA LYS A 223 18.40 18.76 -1.76
C LYS A 223 16.99 19.14 -1.31
N GLY A 224 16.76 20.42 -1.05
CA GLY A 224 15.41 20.97 -0.86
C GLY A 224 14.78 21.27 -2.21
N LYS A 225 13.51 20.89 -2.41
CA LYS A 225 12.75 21.20 -3.64
C LYS A 225 11.57 22.10 -3.30
N LEU A 226 11.53 23.27 -3.93
CA LEU A 226 10.38 24.17 -3.88
C LEU A 226 9.66 24.08 -5.23
N ARG A 227 8.35 23.83 -5.19
CA ARG A 227 7.50 23.81 -6.40
C ARG A 227 6.58 25.01 -6.35
N PHE A 228 6.65 25.83 -7.38
CA PHE A 228 5.75 26.96 -7.57
C PHE A 228 4.72 26.58 -8.62
N HIS A 229 3.45 26.82 -8.33
CA HIS A 229 2.40 26.79 -9.35
C HIS A 229 2.13 28.24 -9.73
N PRO A 230 2.31 28.63 -11.01
CA PRO A 230 2.02 29.99 -11.43
C PRO A 230 0.53 30.26 -11.19
N LEU A 231 0.24 31.32 -10.42
CA LEU A 231 -1.12 31.82 -10.32
C LEU A 231 -1.47 32.49 -11.66
N GLN A 232 -2.72 32.37 -12.13
CA GLN A 232 -3.18 33.03 -13.37
C GLN A 232 -2.98 34.55 -13.37
N THR A 233 -2.73 35.14 -12.20
CA THR A 233 -2.46 36.57 -11.97
C THR A 233 -1.13 36.75 -11.25
N SER A 234 -0.13 35.91 -11.52
CA SER A 234 1.20 36.13 -10.96
C SER A 234 1.79 37.41 -11.56
N PRO A 235 2.30 38.34 -10.72
CA PRO A 235 2.90 39.58 -11.21
C PRO A 235 4.29 39.36 -11.83
N ARG A 236 4.85 38.15 -11.72
CA ARG A 236 6.18 37.80 -12.23
C ARG A 236 6.07 36.83 -13.40
N THR A 237 6.89 37.07 -14.41
CA THR A 237 7.08 36.16 -15.55
C THR A 237 7.95 34.97 -15.14
N PRO A 238 7.90 33.83 -15.86
CA PRO A 238 8.78 32.68 -15.59
C PRO A 238 10.26 33.06 -15.52
N ASP A 239 10.73 33.88 -16.47
CA ASP A 239 12.11 34.35 -16.50
C ASP A 239 12.51 35.12 -15.24
N GLN A 240 11.63 36.00 -14.75
CA GLN A 240 11.88 36.73 -13.50
C GLN A 240 11.95 35.81 -12.29
N MET A 241 11.12 34.76 -12.26
CA MET A 241 11.16 33.76 -11.17
C MET A 241 12.47 32.97 -11.16
N VAL A 242 13.06 32.71 -12.34
CA VAL A 242 14.38 32.06 -12.45
C VAL A 242 15.47 33.00 -11.92
N GLU A 243 15.43 34.28 -12.29
CA GLU A 243 16.38 35.29 -11.79
C GLU A 243 16.31 35.43 -10.27
N ASP A 244 15.10 35.53 -9.71
CA ASP A 244 14.87 35.59 -8.26
C ASP A 244 15.41 34.35 -7.54
N ALA A 245 15.24 33.17 -8.14
CA ALA A 245 15.72 31.91 -7.57
C ALA A 245 17.25 31.88 -7.53
N ILE A 246 17.91 32.35 -8.59
CA ILE A 246 19.37 32.46 -8.63
C ILE A 246 19.87 33.46 -7.59
N GLU A 247 19.22 34.61 -7.45
CA GLU A 247 19.57 35.62 -6.43
C GLU A 247 19.38 35.09 -4.99
N ALA A 248 18.34 34.27 -4.77
CA ALA A 248 18.10 33.59 -3.51
C ALA A 248 19.07 32.42 -3.23
N GLY A 249 19.94 32.06 -4.18
CA GLY A 249 20.92 31.00 -4.03
C GLY A 249 20.39 29.59 -4.32
N ALA A 250 19.39 29.46 -5.21
CA ALA A 250 18.99 28.16 -5.73
C ALA A 250 20.13 27.52 -6.53
N GLU A 251 20.33 26.21 -6.33
CA GLU A 251 21.37 25.44 -7.02
C GLU A 251 20.94 25.02 -8.43
N ASP A 252 19.66 24.75 -8.62
CA ASP A 252 19.08 24.29 -9.89
C ASP A 252 17.64 24.78 -10.03
N VAL A 253 17.20 25.04 -11.27
CA VAL A 253 15.86 25.54 -11.60
C VAL A 253 15.34 24.81 -12.83
N GLU A 254 14.26 24.06 -12.65
CA GLU A 254 13.59 23.31 -13.73
C GLU A 254 12.20 23.87 -14.00
N GLU A 255 11.88 24.16 -15.26
CA GLU A 255 10.52 24.44 -15.70
C GLU A 255 9.80 23.12 -16.03
N LEU A 256 8.67 22.87 -15.35
CA LEU A 256 7.85 21.69 -15.58
C LEU A 256 6.62 22.09 -16.39
N ILE A 257 6.53 21.54 -17.60
CA ILE A 257 5.29 21.58 -18.38
C ILE A 257 4.39 20.49 -17.80
N ASP A 258 3.33 20.90 -17.10
CA ASP A 258 2.32 19.96 -16.60
C ASP A 258 1.47 19.46 -17.79
N ASP A 259 1.97 18.47 -18.54
CA ASP A 259 1.22 17.84 -19.64
C ASP A 259 -0.01 17.03 -19.14
N ASP A 260 -0.04 16.71 -17.85
CA ASP A 260 -1.10 15.93 -17.21
C ASP A 260 -1.49 16.52 -15.84
N ALA A 261 -2.26 17.62 -15.86
CA ALA A 261 -2.90 18.16 -14.66
C ALA A 261 -4.05 17.24 -14.17
N GLU A 262 -3.75 16.01 -13.75
CA GLU A 262 -4.62 15.31 -12.80
C GLU A 262 -4.44 15.96 -11.42
N GLY A 263 -5.33 16.93 -11.16
CA GLY A 263 -5.32 17.81 -9.99
C GLY A 263 -5.01 17.12 -8.67
N VAL A 264 -3.80 17.38 -8.17
CA VAL A 264 -3.54 17.48 -6.73
C VAL A 264 -3.50 18.97 -6.40
N ALA A 265 -4.69 19.59 -6.36
CA ALA A 265 -4.85 20.88 -5.74
C ALA A 265 -4.41 20.75 -4.27
N SER A 266 -3.28 21.37 -3.93
CA SER A 266 -2.80 21.57 -2.57
C SER A 266 -2.64 23.06 -2.35
#